data_AF-A0A081RT26-F1
#
_entry.id   AF-A0A081RT26-F1
#
_cell.length_a   1.000
_cell.length_b   1.000
_cell.length_c   1.000
_cell.angle_alpha   90.00
_cell.angle_beta   90.00
_cell.angle_gamma   90.00
#
_symmetry.space_group_name_H-M   'P 1'
#
loop_
_entity.id
_entity.type
_entity.pdbx_description
1 polymer ?
#
loop_
_entity_poly.entity_id
_entity_poly.type
_entity_poly.pdbx_seq_one_letter_code
_entity_poly.pdbx_strand_id
1 'polypeptide(L)' 'MNDNRLIKMQKMAERFHKSGTVSNITMREINSLVKENKDYSSPDVMTGDRIKKFVNITI' A
#
# COMPACT_ATOMS: atom_id res chain seq x y z
N MET A 1 -5.25 4.25 10.07
CA MET A 1 -4.28 3.13 10.01
C MET A 1 -4.85 1.92 9.25
N ASN A 2 -5.43 2.11 8.05
CA ASN A 2 -6.10 1.03 7.31
C ASN A 2 -5.64 0.85 5.84
N ASP A 3 -4.74 1.70 5.33
CA ASP A 3 -4.46 1.75 3.88
C ASP A 3 -3.29 0.86 3.42
N ASN A 4 -2.60 0.20 4.36
CA ASN A 4 -1.43 -0.61 4.04
C ASN A 4 -1.78 -2.05 3.64
N ARG A 5 -2.98 -2.55 4.01
CA ARG A 5 -3.42 -3.92 3.66
C ARG A 5 -3.89 -4.01 2.21
N LEU A 6 -4.70 -3.04 1.78
CA LEU A 6 -5.24 -2.99 0.42
C LEU A 6 -4.12 -2.86 -0.62
N ILE A 7 -3.15 -1.96 -0.38
CA ILE A 7 -1.96 -1.81 -1.24
C ILE A 7 -1.11 -3.09 -1.26
N LYS A 8 -0.95 -3.78 -0.12
CA LYS A 8 -0.23 -5.06 -0.08
C LYS A 8 -0.95 -6.14 -0.89
N MET A 9 -2.28 -6.22 -0.81
CA MET A 9 -3.08 -7.18 -1.57
C MET A 9 -3.03 -6.88 -3.08
N GLN A 10 -3.07 -5.61 -3.49
CA GLN A 10 -2.86 -5.21 -4.88
C GLN A 10 -1.51 -5.69 -5.40
N LYS A 11 -0.42 -5.44 -4.65
CA LYS A 11 0.93 -5.89 -5.03
C LYS A 11 1.04 -7.42 -5.13
N MET A 12 0.30 -8.17 -4.32
CA MET A 12 0.24 -9.62 -4.45
C MET A 12 -0.51 -10.04 -5.72
N ALA A 13 -1.65 -9.41 -6.01
CA ALA A 13 -2.41 -9.67 -7.24
C ALA A 13 -1.58 -9.36 -8.50
N GLU A 14 -0.80 -8.28 -8.50
CA GLU A 14 0.13 -7.96 -9.60
C GLU A 14 1.17 -9.07 -9.84
N ARG A 15 1.67 -9.72 -8.78
CA ARG A 15 2.62 -10.83 -8.91
C ARG A 15 1.96 -12.04 -9.55
N PHE A 16 0.75 -12.37 -9.11
CA PHE A 16 -0.03 -13.48 -9.68
C PHE A 16 -0.55 -13.18 -11.09
N HIS A 17 -0.71 -11.90 -11.44
CA HIS A 17 -1.04 -11.48 -12.78
C HIS A 17 0.12 -11.77 -13.76
N LYS A 18 1.36 -11.49 -13.34
CA LYS A 18 2.57 -11.80 -14.13
C LYS A 18 2.75 -13.30 -14.38
N SER A 19 2.31 -14.15 -13.46
CA SER A 19 2.31 -15.61 -13.65
C SER A 19 1.11 -16.14 -14.45
N GLY A 20 0.21 -15.26 -14.90
CA GLY A 20 -1.03 -15.62 -15.62
C GLY A 20 -2.15 -16.18 -14.73
N THR A 21 -1.93 -16.27 -13.42
CA THR A 21 -2.90 -16.78 -12.45
C THR A 21 -4.07 -15.81 -12.23
N VAL A 22 -3.79 -14.50 -12.26
CA VAL A 22 -4.81 -13.45 -12.20
C VAL A 22 -5.05 -12.93 -13.61
N SER A 23 -6.31 -12.90 -14.04
CA SER A 23 -6.70 -12.41 -15.37
C SER A 23 -6.55 -10.90 -15.52
N ASN A 24 -6.45 -10.42 -16.76
CA ASN A 24 -6.46 -8.98 -17.08
C ASN A 24 -7.71 -8.27 -16.53
N ILE A 25 -8.87 -8.92 -16.59
CA ILE A 25 -10.16 -8.35 -16.14
C ILE A 25 -10.13 -8.18 -14.62
N THR A 26 -9.75 -9.23 -13.90
CA THR A 26 -9.62 -9.23 -12.44
C THR A 26 -8.62 -8.18 -11.96
N MET A 27 -7.47 -8.04 -12.64
CA MET A 27 -6.47 -7.03 -12.28
C MET A 27 -7.00 -5.60 -12.48
N ARG A 28 -7.84 -5.37 -13.49
CA ARG A 28 -8.49 -4.08 -13.73
C ARG A 28 -9.47 -3.72 -12.60
N GLU A 29 -10.29 -4.68 -12.16
CA GLU A 29 -11.23 -4.50 -11.05
C GLU A 29 -10.51 -4.16 -9.74
N ILE A 30 -9.44 -4.90 -9.41
CA ILE A 30 -8.61 -4.65 -8.23
C ILE A 30 -8.04 -3.23 -8.26
N ASN A 31 -7.56 -2.78 -9.42
CA ASN A 31 -7.01 -1.43 -9.56
C ASN A 31 -8.07 -0.33 -9.37
N SER A 32 -9.30 -0.53 -9.86
CA SER A 32 -10.41 0.41 -9.64
C SER A 32 -10.75 0.52 -8.16
N LEU A 33 -10.88 -0.62 -7.46
CA LEU A 33 -11.17 -0.65 -6.02
C LEU A 33 -10.09 0.08 -5.19
N VAL A 34 -8.82 -0.10 -5.55
CA VAL A 34 -7.71 0.60 -4.87
C VAL A 34 -7.76 2.10 -5.15
N LYS A 35 -8.11 2.52 -6.36
CA LYS A 35 -8.20 3.93 -6.75
C LYS A 35 -9.31 4.66 -5.98
N GLU A 36 -10.50 4.06 -5.89
CA GLU A 36 -11.63 4.62 -5.14
C GLU A 36 -11.32 4.80 -3.65
N ASN A 37 -10.48 3.94 -3.06
CA ASN A 37 -10.06 4.06 -1.66
C ASN A 37 -9.00 5.15 -1.42
N LYS A 38 -8.27 5.58 -2.46
CA LYS A 38 -7.28 6.67 -2.32
C LYS A 38 -7.92 8.05 -2.18
N ASP A 39 -9.12 8.24 -2.73
CA ASP A 39 -9.81 9.54 -2.68
C ASP A 39 -10.37 9.86 -1.28
N TYR A 40 -10.41 8.87 -0.37
CA TYR A 40 -10.85 9.04 1.03
C TYR A 40 -9.72 9.04 2.06
N SER A 41 -8.48 8.77 1.68
CA SER A 41 -7.34 8.77 2.61
C SER A 41 -6.51 10.05 2.42
N SER A 42 -6.82 11.08 3.21
CA SER A 42 -5.96 12.26 3.35
C SER A 42 -4.52 11.83 3.66
N PRO A 43 -3.52 12.47 3.04
CA PRO A 43 -2.15 11.99 3.09
C PRO A 43 -1.51 12.42 4.42
N ASP A 44 -1.68 11.63 5.48
CA ASP A 44 -0.73 11.67 6.60
C ASP A 44 0.49 10.82 6.22
N VAL A 45 1.32 11.42 5.37
CA VAL A 45 2.60 10.85 4.93
C VAL A 45 3.49 10.79 6.16
N MET A 46 3.59 9.62 6.79
CA MET A 46 4.64 9.34 7.76
C MET A 46 5.99 9.28 7.05
N THR A 47 6.61 10.44 6.86
CA THR A 47 8.04 10.59 6.56
C THR A 47 8.85 10.01 7.73
N GLY A 48 9.93 9.29 7.43
CA GLY A 48 10.71 8.46 8.36
C GLY A 48 11.44 9.17 9.52
N ASP A 49 11.01 10.35 9.96
CA ASP A 49 11.70 11.18 10.95
C ASP A 49 11.50 10.74 12.40
N ARG A 50 10.62 9.76 12.68
CA ARG A 50 10.41 9.25 14.05
C ARG A 50 11.55 8.37 14.59
N ILE A 51 12.46 7.90 13.74
CA ILE A 51 13.58 7.04 14.21
C ILE A 51 14.63 7.86 14.97
N LYS A 52 14.78 9.17 14.71
CA LYS A 52 15.78 10.00 15.40
C LYS A 52 15.39 10.42 16.81
N LYS A 53 14.11 10.34 17.21
CA LYS A 53 13.69 10.80 18.56
C LYS A 53 14.01 9.81 19.68
N PHE A 54 14.36 8.56 19.37
CA PHE A 54 14.74 7.55 20.36
C PHE A 54 16.26 7.41 20.56
N VAL A 55 17.07 8.09 19.77
CA VAL A 55 18.54 8.08 19.91
C VAL A 55 19.01 9.39 20.56
N ASN A 56 18.44 9.70 21.72
CA ASN A 56 19.05 10.59 22.71
C ASN A 56 19.25 9.75 23.98
N ILE A 57 20.11 8.73 23.87
CA ILE A 57 20.72 8.12 25.04
C ILE A 57 22.11 8.75 25.13
N THR A 58 22.21 9.68 26.06
CA THR A 58 23.44 10.23 26.61
C THR A 58 24.44 9.11 26.92
N ILE A 59 25.67 9.27 26.44
CA ILE A 59 26.87 8.72 27.09
C ILE A 59 27.82 9.89 27.27
#